data_AF-B0D4J8-F1
#
_entry.id   AF-B0D4J8-F1
#
_cell.length_a   1.000
_cell.length_b   1.000
_cell.length_c   1.000
_cell.angle_alpha   90.00
_cell.angle_beta   90.00
_cell.angle_gamma   90.00
#
_symmetry.space_group_name_H-M   'P 1'
#
loop_
_entity.id
_entity.type
_entity.pdbx_description
1 polymer ?
#
loop_
_entity_poly.entity_id
_entity_poly.type
_entity_poly.pdbx_seq_one_letter_code
_entity_poly.pdbx_strand_id
1 'polypeptide(L)'
;MAATTPSRQAILSLYHNMLRTSQSFSSYNFREYFIRRTKDTFRTIQAESDPNKVGMMYSDAVKEFTVLRRSAIVNQLYGGWKLAVEVEKKPQEFKTRGDN
;
A
#
# COMPACT_ATOMS: atom_id res chain seq x y z
N MET A 1 -0.12 -26.78 -14.42
CA MET A 1 0.96 -26.73 -13.42
C MET A 1 0.30 -26.52 -12.07
N ALA A 2 0.32 -27.50 -11.17
CA ALA A 2 -0.28 -27.34 -9.84
C ALA A 2 0.43 -26.20 -9.11
N ALA A 3 -0.31 -25.19 -8.64
CA ALA A 3 0.25 -24.10 -7.87
C ALA A 3 0.76 -24.69 -6.54
N THR A 4 2.08 -24.70 -6.35
CA THR A 4 2.67 -25.11 -5.07
C THR A 4 2.15 -24.18 -3.99
N THR A 5 1.55 -24.72 -2.94
CA THR A 5 1.07 -23.92 -1.82
C THR A 5 2.23 -23.14 -1.21
N PRO A 6 2.16 -21.79 -1.18
CA PRO A 6 3.24 -20.96 -0.67
C PRO A 6 3.41 -21.17 0.83
N SER A 7 4.66 -21.12 1.30
CA SER A 7 4.94 -21.17 2.73
C SER A 7 4.43 -19.91 3.45
N ARG A 8 4.06 -20.04 4.72
CA ARG A 8 3.65 -18.90 5.56
C ARG A 8 4.68 -17.76 5.53
N GLN A 9 5.96 -18.10 5.55
CA GLN A 9 7.04 -17.11 5.51
C GLN A 9 7.08 -16.36 4.17
N ALA A 10 6.81 -17.03 3.05
CA ALA A 10 6.75 -16.41 1.73
C ALA A 10 5.56 -15.43 1.61
N ILE A 11 4.42 -15.76 2.22
CA ILE A 11 3.25 -14.85 2.27
C ILE A 11 3.60 -13.61 3.10
N LEU A 12 4.18 -13.79 4.29
CA LEU A 12 4.53 -12.66 5.17
C LEU A 12 5.61 -11.76 4.57
N SER A 13 6.62 -12.34 3.91
CA SER A 13 7.66 -11.54 3.23
C SER A 13 7.06 -10.70 2.10
N LEU A 14 6.17 -11.28 1.29
CA LEU A 14 5.46 -10.54 0.25
C LEU A 14 4.60 -9.42 0.83
N TYR A 15 3.85 -9.69 1.90
CA TYR A 15 3.03 -8.69 2.59
C TYR A 15 3.86 -7.48 3.05
N HIS A 16 4.97 -7.71 3.75
CA HIS A 16 5.84 -6.63 4.22
C HIS A 16 6.46 -5.84 3.05
N ASN A 17 6.86 -6.53 1.99
CA ASN A 17 7.43 -5.88 0.80
C ASN A 17 6.39 -5.01 0.07
N MET A 18 5.16 -5.50 -0.07
CA MET A 18 4.05 -4.73 -0.65
C MET A 18 3.72 -3.52 0.22
N LEU A 19 3.59 -3.68 1.54
CA LEU A 19 3.34 -2.55 2.45
C LEU A 19 4.44 -1.49 2.39
N ARG A 20 5.72 -1.90 2.41
CA ARG A 20 6.85 -0.98 2.29
C ARG A 20 6.81 -0.22 0.96
N THR A 21 6.45 -0.90 -0.12
CA THR A 21 6.31 -0.26 -1.44
C THR A 21 5.12 0.71 -1.47
N SER A 22 3.97 0.32 -0.91
CA SER A 22 2.81 1.22 -0.77
C SER A 22 3.15 2.49 0.02
N GLN A 23 3.95 2.37 1.07
CA GLN A 23 4.41 3.52 1.86
C GLN A 23 5.35 4.47 1.10
N SER A 24 6.03 3.97 0.07
CA SER A 24 6.99 4.76 -0.71
C SER A 24 6.34 5.72 -1.72
N PHE A 25 5.03 5.61 -1.96
CA PHE A 25 4.30 6.56 -2.82
C PHE A 25 4.36 7.97 -2.24
N SER A 26 4.71 8.95 -3.09
CA SER A 26 4.75 10.37 -2.72
C SER A 26 3.33 10.90 -2.49
N SER A 27 2.40 10.57 -3.40
CA SER A 27 0.99 10.97 -3.31
C SER A 27 0.28 10.28 -2.16
N TYR A 28 -0.36 11.05 -1.28
CA TYR A 28 -1.17 10.53 -0.17
C TYR A 28 -2.26 9.58 -0.62
N ASN A 29 -3.03 9.94 -1.65
CA ASN A 29 -4.15 9.12 -2.11
C ASN A 29 -3.69 7.72 -2.53
N PHE A 30 -2.60 7.64 -3.29
CA PHE A 30 -2.05 6.35 -3.70
C PHE A 30 -1.45 5.58 -2.52
N ARG A 31 -0.67 6.25 -1.66
CA ARG A 31 -0.10 5.64 -0.47
C ARG A 31 -1.18 4.99 0.41
N GLU A 32 -2.20 5.74 0.79
CA GLU A 32 -3.27 5.24 1.66
C GLU A 32 -4.11 4.17 0.98
N TYR A 33 -4.45 4.35 -0.30
CA TYR A 33 -5.18 3.34 -1.08
C TYR A 33 -4.42 2.01 -1.13
N PHE A 34 -3.14 2.03 -1.50
CA PHE A 34 -2.36 0.82 -1.64
C PHE A 34 -1.98 0.20 -0.29
N ILE A 35 -1.88 0.97 0.80
CA ILE A 35 -1.74 0.41 2.15
C ILE A 35 -3.00 -0.37 2.52
N ARG A 36 -4.18 0.24 2.34
CA ARG A 36 -5.47 -0.41 2.65
C ARG A 36 -5.70 -1.64 1.78
N ARG A 37 -5.52 -1.51 0.47
CA ARG A 37 -5.69 -2.61 -0.49
C ARG A 37 -4.79 -3.80 -0.17
N THR A 38 -3.51 -3.56 0.14
CA THR A 38 -2.59 -4.63 0.54
C THR A 38 -3.08 -5.31 1.83
N LYS A 39 -3.48 -4.55 2.86
CA LYS A 39 -4.03 -5.15 4.09
C LYS A 39 -5.25 -6.02 3.82
N ASP A 40 -6.19 -5.53 3.03
CA ASP A 40 -7.43 -6.24 2.71
C ASP A 40 -7.14 -7.52 1.91
N THR A 41 -6.30 -7.44 0.87
CA THR A 41 -5.91 -8.60 0.07
C THR A 41 -5.27 -9.70 0.94
N PHE A 42 -4.36 -9.36 1.85
CA PHE A 42 -3.72 -10.37 2.70
C PHE A 42 -4.63 -10.91 3.81
N ARG A 43 -5.61 -10.12 4.28
CA ARG A 43 -6.69 -10.63 5.14
C ARG A 43 -7.55 -11.66 4.40
N THR A 44 -7.87 -11.42 3.13
CA THR A 44 -8.60 -12.39 2.31
C THR A 44 -7.78 -13.67 2.10
N ILE A 45 -6.47 -13.55 1.81
CA ILE A 45 -5.58 -14.72 1.69
C ILE A 45 -5.52 -15.50 3.02
N GLN A 46 -5.47 -14.80 4.16
CA GLN A 46 -5.45 -15.43 5.47
C GLN A 46 -6.76 -16.17 5.81
N ALA A 47 -7.90 -15.67 5.34
CA ALA A 47 -9.21 -16.26 5.59
C ALA A 47 -9.54 -17.45 4.65
N GLU A 48 -8.80 -17.61 3.54
CA GLU A 48 -9.00 -18.70 2.60
C GLU A 48 -8.41 -20.01 3.14
N SER A 49 -9.17 -21.09 3.02
CA SER A 49 -8.79 -22.42 3.53
C SER A 49 -8.32 -23.36 2.43
N ASP A 50 -8.69 -23.11 1.17
CA ASP A 50 -8.28 -23.95 0.03
C ASP A 50 -6.83 -23.65 -0.38
N PRO A 51 -5.90 -24.62 -0.24
CA PRO A 51 -4.49 -24.42 -0.56
C PRO A 51 -4.23 -24.05 -2.04
N ASN A 52 -5.09 -24.50 -2.96
CA ASN A 52 -4.95 -24.17 -4.38
C ASN A 52 -5.30 -22.71 -4.64
N LYS A 53 -6.39 -22.22 -4.04
CA LYS A 53 -6.79 -20.81 -4.12
C LYS A 53 -5.76 -19.90 -3.48
N VAL A 54 -5.22 -20.27 -2.31
CA VAL A 54 -4.13 -19.53 -1.68
C VAL A 54 -2.92 -19.43 -2.62
N GLY A 55 -2.55 -20.52 -3.29
CA GLY A 55 -1.49 -20.51 -4.31
C GLY A 55 -1.77 -19.57 -5.48
N MET A 56 -3.00 -19.58 -5.99
CA MET A 56 -3.42 -18.67 -7.07
C MET A 56 -3.36 -17.20 -6.61
N MET A 57 -4.00 -16.87 -5.48
CA MET A 57 -4.02 -15.52 -4.93
C MET A 57 -2.61 -15.00 -4.62
N TYR A 58 -1.72 -15.86 -4.12
CA TYR A 58 -0.31 -15.52 -3.93
C TYR A 58 0.37 -15.20 -5.26
N SER A 59 0.18 -16.03 -6.28
CA SER A 59 0.77 -15.80 -7.60
C SER A 59 0.30 -14.48 -8.22
N ASP A 60 -0.96 -14.12 -8.02
CA ASP A 60 -1.52 -12.86 -8.50
C ASP A 60 -0.99 -11.68 -7.68
N ALA A 61 -0.88 -11.82 -6.36
CA ALA A 61 -0.25 -10.80 -5.51
C ALA A 61 1.23 -10.54 -5.89
N VAL A 62 1.97 -11.55 -6.34
CA VAL A 62 3.35 -11.38 -6.85
C VAL A 62 3.37 -10.57 -8.15
N LYS A 63 2.43 -10.82 -9.07
CA LYS A 63 2.29 -10.03 -10.31
C LYS A 63 1.94 -8.57 -9.98
N GLU A 64 0.96 -8.37 -9.10
CA GLU A 64 0.53 -7.05 -8.62
C GLU A 64 1.66 -6.30 -7.91
N PHE A 65 2.47 -6.99 -7.10
CA PHE A 65 3.63 -6.38 -6.45
C PHE A 65 4.61 -5.78 -7.46
N THR A 66 4.81 -6.46 -8.60
CA THR A 66 5.69 -5.96 -9.66
C THR A 66 5.13 -4.69 -10.29
N VAL A 67 3.81 -4.62 -10.49
CA VAL A 67 3.12 -3.41 -10.97
C VAL A 67 3.26 -2.29 -9.94
N LEU A 68 2.94 -2.58 -8.67
CA LEU A 68 3.00 -1.64 -7.56
C LEU A 68 4.37 -0.98 -7.43
N ARG A 69 5.46 -1.75 -7.57
CA ARG A 69 6.84 -1.21 -7.55
C ARG A 69 7.10 -0.22 -8.67
N ARG A 70 6.68 -0.54 -9.90
CA ARG A 70 6.85 0.37 -11.04
C ARG A 70 6.03 1.64 -10.85
N SER A 71 4.78 1.50 -10.40
CA SER A 71 3.89 2.63 -10.12
C SER A 71 4.44 3.55 -9.03
N ALA A 72 5.06 2.99 -7.98
CA ALA A 72 5.71 3.78 -6.93
C ALA A 72 6.86 4.63 -7.49
N ILE A 73 7.74 4.04 -8.32
CA ILE A 73 8.86 4.74 -8.95
C ILE A 73 8.35 5.88 -9.86
N VAL A 74 7.35 5.60 -10.70
CA VAL A 74 6.75 6.61 -11.59
C VAL A 74 6.13 7.74 -10.77
N ASN A 75 5.42 7.42 -9.70
CA ASN A 75 4.81 8.42 -8.82
C ASN A 75 5.85 9.27 -8.07
N GLN A 76 7.01 8.71 -7.72
CA GLN A 76 8.11 9.47 -7.15
C GLN A 76 8.75 10.40 -8.19
N LEU A 77 8.97 9.92 -9.42
CA LEU A 77 9.59 10.70 -10.49
C LEU A 77 8.71 11.88 -10.95
N TYR A 78 7.40 11.68 -11.03
CA TYR A 78 6.43 12.67 -11.49
C TYR A 78 5.49 13.13 -10.36
N GLY A 79 5.97 13.09 -9.12
CA GLY A 79 5.21 13.54 -7.96
C GLY A 79 4.94 15.03 -8.01
N GLY A 80 3.66 15.43 -7.87
CA GLY A 80 3.26 16.82 -7.76
C GLY A 80 3.47 17.40 -6.36
N TRP A 81 2.97 18.62 -6.15
CA TRP A 81 2.96 19.23 -4.82
C TRP A 81 2.08 18.45 -3.84
N LYS A 82 2.45 18.52 -2.56
CA LYS A 82 1.67 17.91 -1.48
C LYS A 82 0.27 18.50 -1.43
N LEU A 83 -0.73 17.64 -1.21
CA LEU A 83 -2.11 18.07 -1.04
C LEU A 83 -2.28 18.88 0.26
N ALA A 84 -3.30 19.73 0.35
CA ALA A 84 -3.59 20.51 1.56
C ALA A 84 -3.77 19.64 2.82
N VAL A 85 -4.26 18.40 2.65
CA VAL A 85 -4.41 17.40 3.73
C VAL A 85 -3.09 16.80 4.21
N GLU A 86 -2.02 16.93 3.43
CA GLU A 86 -0.67 16.46 3.77
C GLU A 86 0.18 17.54 4.44
N VAL A 87 -0.23 18.82 4.34
CA VAL A 87 0.48 19.93 4.94
C VAL A 87 0.13 19.98 6.41
N GLU A 88 1.11 19.71 7.28
CA GLU A 88 0.94 19.93 8.71
C GLU A 88 0.60 21.40 8.94
N LYS A 89 -0.54 21.66 9.58
CA LYS A 89 -0.83 22.99 10.11
C LYS A 89 0.24 23.28 11.17
N LYS A 90 1.22 24.11 10.82
CA LYS A 90 2.02 24.80 11.84
C LYS A 90 1.03 25.45 12.81
N PRO A 91 1.27 25.44 14.12
CA PRO A 91 0.43 26.17 15.07
C PRO A 91 0.46 27.65 14.67
N GLN A 92 -0.51 28.05 13.87
CA GLN A 92 -0.81 29.43 13.59
C GLN A 92 -1.46 29.93 14.86
N GLU A 93 -0.93 31.02 15.43
CA GLU A 93 -1.65 31.82 16.40
C GLU A 93 -3.06 32.01 15.84
N PHE A 94 -4.05 31.38 16.48
CA PHE A 94 -5.43 31.58 16.12
C PHE A 94 -5.72 33.04 16.43
N LYS A 95 -5.71 33.90 15.41
CA LYS A 95 -6.18 35.27 15.57
C LYS A 95 -7.63 35.18 16.01
N THR A 96 -7.86 35.53 17.26
CA THR A 96 -9.21 35.63 17.79
C THR A 96 -9.84 36.89 17.21
N ARG A 97 -11.18 36.94 17.20
CA ARG A 97 -11.93 38.08 16.65
C ARG A 97 -11.56 39.45 17.28
N GLY A 98 -10.78 39.45 18.37
CA GLY A 98 -10.32 40.65 19.07
C GLY A 98 -8.94 41.18 18.66
N ASP A 99 -8.24 40.54 17.71
CA ASP A 99 -6.83 40.88 17.38
C ASP A 99 -6.69 41.93 16.24
N ASN A 100 -7.68 42.80 16.05
CA ASN A 100 -7.67 43.91 15.07
C ASN A 100 -7.64 45.27 15.77
#